data_AF-A0A1G2U592-F1
#
_entry.id   AF-A0A1G2U592-F1
#
_cell.length_a   1.000
_cell.length_b   1.000
_cell.length_c   1.000
_cell.angle_alpha   90.00
_cell.angle_beta   90.00
_cell.angle_gamma   90.00
#
_symmetry.space_group_name_H-M   'P 1'
#
loop_
_entity.id
_entity.type
_entity.pdbx_description
1 polymer ?
#
loop_
_entity_poly.entity_id
_entity_poly.type
_entity_poly.pdbx_seq_one_letter_code
_entity_poly.pdbx_strand_id
1 'polypeptide(L)'
;MDEKREKIRKYIESSNIPDELKEKELAIVDDMSLLTPEVEIALAKLIGEEFDKQIANAGITNIPSDNGVEEARKAFESDSAETEKDLESDMKIVDDNLKAIQETSDEIQKVSLQSSLNADN
;
A
#
# COMPACT_ATOMS: atom_id res chain seq x y z
N MET A 1 -4.14 19.16 -22.33
CA MET A 1 -3.26 18.42 -21.40
C MET A 1 -3.85 18.58 -20.01
N ASP A 2 -3.95 17.50 -19.24
CA ASP A 2 -4.49 17.56 -17.86
C ASP A 2 -3.47 18.14 -16.87
N GLU A 3 -3.95 18.59 -15.70
CA GLU A 3 -3.13 19.26 -14.69
C GLU A 3 -2.00 18.37 -14.15
N LYS A 4 -2.23 17.06 -14.05
CA LYS A 4 -1.20 16.12 -13.59
C LYS A 4 -0.10 15.97 -14.62
N ARG A 5 -0.43 15.80 -15.91
CA ARG A 5 0.54 15.77 -17.01
C ARG A 5 1.34 17.05 -17.11
N GLU A 6 0.72 18.20 -16.92
CA GLU A 6 1.45 19.47 -16.94
C GLU A 6 2.46 19.57 -15.79
N LYS A 7 2.12 19.07 -14.60
CA LYS A 7 3.07 18.96 -13.48
C LYS A 7 4.22 18.02 -13.82
N ILE A 8 3.93 16.84 -14.36
CA ILE A 8 4.94 15.86 -14.76
C ILE A 8 5.90 16.46 -15.79
N ARG A 9 5.37 17.14 -16.83
CA ARG A 9 6.18 17.82 -17.84
C ARG A 9 7.13 18.84 -17.21
N LYS A 10 6.62 19.73 -16.34
CA LYS A 10 7.44 20.74 -15.65
C LYS A 10 8.54 20.11 -14.79
N TYR A 11 8.26 18.99 -14.14
CA TYR A 11 9.27 18.26 -13.39
C TYR A 11 10.38 17.72 -14.28
N ILE A 12 10.05 17.15 -15.44
CA ILE A 12 11.05 16.64 -16.40
C ILE A 12 11.87 17.79 -17.02
N GLU A 13 11.22 18.88 -17.40
CA GLU A 13 11.92 20.06 -17.97
C GLU A 13 12.94 20.63 -16.97
N SER A 14 12.56 20.72 -15.69
CA SER A 14 13.40 21.25 -14.61
C SER A 14 14.38 20.22 -14.01
N SER A 15 14.30 18.94 -14.39
CA SER A 15 15.18 17.90 -13.85
C SER A 15 16.60 18.01 -14.41
N ASN A 16 17.57 17.52 -13.64
CA ASN A 16 18.97 17.44 -14.05
C ASN A 16 19.31 16.02 -14.53
N ILE A 17 18.55 15.52 -15.50
CA ILE A 17 18.81 14.25 -16.18
C ILE A 17 19.49 14.51 -17.53
N PRO A 18 20.19 13.52 -18.11
CA PRO A 18 20.79 13.65 -19.44
C PRO A 18 19.75 14.05 -20.51
N ASP A 19 20.14 14.90 -21.46
CA ASP A 19 19.22 15.43 -22.49
C ASP A 19 18.54 14.31 -23.28
N GLU A 20 19.24 13.21 -23.57
CA GLU A 20 18.69 12.05 -24.28
C GLU A 20 17.54 11.37 -23.49
N LEU A 21 17.65 11.29 -22.17
CA LEU A 21 16.60 10.73 -21.31
C LEU A 21 15.44 11.71 -21.19
N LYS A 22 15.74 13.01 -21.08
CA LYS A 22 14.75 14.09 -21.03
C LYS A 22 13.87 14.11 -22.28
N GLU A 23 14.46 13.97 -23.47
CA GLU A 23 13.71 13.89 -24.72
C GLU A 23 12.76 12.69 -24.75
N LYS A 24 13.20 11.52 -24.28
CA LYS A 24 12.36 10.31 -24.21
C LYS A 24 11.22 10.45 -23.21
N GLU A 25 11.48 11.00 -22.03
CA GLU A 25 10.46 11.23 -21.01
C GLU A 25 9.41 12.26 -21.48
N LEU A 26 9.84 13.35 -22.11
CA LEU A 26 8.93 14.35 -22.66
C LEU A 26 8.08 13.79 -23.81
N ALA A 27 8.65 12.96 -24.68
CA ALA A 27 7.90 12.31 -25.75
C ALA A 27 6.75 11.44 -25.20
N ILE A 28 6.95 10.77 -24.05
CA ILE A 28 5.89 9.99 -23.38
C ILE A 28 4.80 10.91 -22.82
N VAL A 29 5.18 11.99 -22.16
CA VAL A 29 4.21 12.94 -21.56
C VAL A 29 3.40 13.67 -22.63
N ASP A 30 4.02 13.95 -23.76
CA ASP A 30 3.43 14.66 -24.90
C ASP A 30 2.53 13.75 -25.75
N ASP A 31 2.58 12.44 -25.56
CA ASP A 31 1.70 11.49 -26.23
C ASP A 31 0.26 11.61 -25.71
N MET A 32 -0.56 12.34 -26.47
CA MET A 32 -1.98 12.56 -26.20
C MET A 32 -2.86 11.32 -26.44
N SER A 33 -2.32 10.24 -27.01
CA SER A 33 -3.06 8.98 -27.19
C SER A 33 -3.16 8.15 -25.91
N LEU A 34 -2.22 8.34 -24.97
CA LEU A 34 -2.22 7.67 -23.68
C LEU A 34 -3.20 8.34 -22.71
N LEU A 35 -3.60 7.64 -21.65
CA LEU A 35 -4.20 8.23 -20.44
C LEU A 35 -3.12 8.65 -19.44
N THR A 36 -3.46 9.48 -18.44
CA THR A 36 -2.50 9.92 -17.41
C THR A 36 -1.83 8.76 -16.65
N PRO A 37 -2.55 7.71 -16.21
CA PRO A 37 -1.91 6.56 -15.56
C PRO A 37 -0.98 5.78 -16.50
N GLU A 38 -1.30 5.72 -17.79
CA GLU A 38 -0.47 5.02 -18.78
C GLU A 38 0.84 5.77 -19.04
N VAL A 39 0.83 7.10 -18.99
CA VAL A 39 2.04 7.93 -19.00
C VAL A 39 2.91 7.66 -17.78
N GLU A 40 2.33 7.59 -16.57
CA GLU A 40 3.07 7.28 -15.35
C GLU A 40 3.73 5.89 -15.43
N ILE A 41 3.02 4.89 -15.94
CA ILE A 41 3.55 3.53 -16.16
C ILE A 41 4.66 3.52 -17.20
N ALA A 42 4.48 4.23 -18.32
CA ALA A 42 5.48 4.29 -19.39
C ALA A 42 6.77 4.99 -18.92
N LEU A 43 6.66 6.06 -18.13
CA LEU A 43 7.80 6.73 -17.50
C LEU A 43 8.53 5.79 -16.53
N ALA A 44 7.80 5.08 -15.66
CA ALA A 44 8.40 4.13 -14.72
C ALA A 44 9.18 3.01 -15.44
N LYS A 45 8.64 2.50 -16.57
CA LYS A 45 9.34 1.51 -17.40
C LYS A 45 10.63 2.06 -18.00
N LEU A 46 10.58 3.26 -18.57
CA LEU A 46 11.76 3.90 -19.15
C LEU A 46 12.88 4.08 -18.11
N ILE A 47 12.53 4.53 -16.89
CA ILE A 47 13.48 4.68 -15.79
C ILE A 47 14.08 3.31 -15.39
N GLY A 48 13.24 2.28 -15.31
CA GLY A 48 13.70 0.90 -15.02
C GLY A 48 14.70 0.40 -16.06
N GLU A 49 14.39 0.55 -17.36
CA GLU A 49 15.28 0.15 -18.44
C GLU A 49 16.62 0.90 -18.41
N GLU A 50 16.59 2.20 -18.07
CA GLU A 50 17.81 3.00 -17.98
C GLU A 50 18.67 2.60 -16.77
N PHE A 51 18.02 2.29 -15.64
CA PHE A 51 18.71 1.78 -14.46
C PHE A 51 19.35 0.41 -14.71
N ASP A 52 18.63 -0.50 -15.38
CA ASP A 52 19.15 -1.82 -15.75
C ASP A 52 20.36 -1.72 -16.69
N LYS A 53 20.32 -0.78 -17.66
CA LYS A 53 21.49 -0.50 -18.53
C LYS A 53 22.68 0.04 -17.74
N GLN A 54 22.46 0.92 -16.77
CA GLN A 54 23.53 1.44 -15.91
C GLN A 54 24.14 0.34 -15.04
N ILE A 55 23.32 -0.55 -14.48
CA ILE A 55 23.76 -1.73 -13.73
C ILE A 55 24.61 -2.65 -14.62
N ALA A 56 24.14 -2.96 -15.83
CA ALA A 56 24.87 -3.79 -16.77
C ALA A 56 26.21 -3.16 -17.18
N ASN A 57 26.23 -1.85 -17.45
CA ASN A 57 27.44 -1.10 -17.78
C ASN A 57 28.43 -1.00 -16.60
N ALA A 58 27.94 -1.04 -15.36
CA ALA A 58 28.78 -1.08 -14.16
C ALA A 58 29.43 -2.46 -13.94
N GLY A 59 29.21 -3.43 -14.83
CA GLY A 59 29.71 -4.80 -14.69
C GLY A 59 29.02 -5.57 -13.56
N ILE A 60 27.90 -5.06 -13.06
CA ILE A 60 27.04 -5.75 -12.11
C ILE A 60 26.17 -6.68 -12.94
N THR A 61 26.45 -7.98 -12.86
CA THR A 61 25.62 -8.99 -13.52
C THR A 61 24.23 -8.98 -12.89
N ASN A 62 23.27 -8.39 -13.58
CA ASN A 62 21.87 -8.45 -13.16
C ASN A 62 21.43 -9.91 -13.32
N ILE A 63 21.26 -10.63 -12.21
CA ILE A 63 20.70 -11.97 -12.24
C ILE A 63 19.21 -11.76 -12.53
N PRO A 64 18.69 -12.15 -13.72
CA PRO A 64 17.27 -12.04 -13.98
C PRO A 64 16.58 -12.99 -13.01
N SER A 65 16.00 -12.42 -11.97
CA SER A 65 15.08 -13.14 -11.11
C SER A 65 13.77 -13.21 -11.87
N ASP A 66 13.67 -14.16 -12.80
CA ASP A 66 12.45 -14.44 -13.59
C ASP A 66 11.22 -14.70 -12.70
N ASN A 67 11.42 -14.95 -11.40
CA ASN A 67 10.37 -15.14 -10.41
C ASN A 67 10.25 -14.01 -9.37
N GLY A 68 11.06 -12.95 -9.42
CA GLY A 68 11.21 -12.02 -8.28
C GLY A 68 9.96 -11.20 -7.99
N VAL A 69 9.26 -10.76 -9.05
CA VAL A 69 8.00 -10.01 -8.91
C VAL A 69 6.85 -10.95 -8.53
N GLU A 70 6.82 -12.16 -9.07
CA GLU A 70 5.79 -13.17 -8.78
C GLU A 70 5.95 -13.72 -7.34
N GLU A 71 7.18 -13.94 -6.89
CA GLU A 71 7.54 -14.33 -5.52
C GLU A 71 7.32 -13.19 -4.53
N ALA A 72 7.68 -11.95 -4.87
CA ALA A 72 7.36 -10.80 -4.04
C ALA A 72 5.85 -10.58 -3.92
N ARG A 73 5.10 -10.79 -5.01
CA ARG A 73 3.63 -10.74 -4.98
C ARG A 73 3.03 -11.87 -4.15
N LYS A 74 3.54 -13.11 -4.27
CA LYS A 74 3.12 -14.24 -3.44
C LYS A 74 3.47 -14.06 -1.97
N ALA A 75 4.65 -13.53 -1.65
CA ALA A 75 5.05 -13.21 -0.28
C ALA A 75 4.16 -12.11 0.31
N PHE A 76 3.81 -11.10 -0.50
CA PHE A 76 2.86 -10.06 -0.08
C PHE A 76 1.44 -10.60 0.12
N GLU A 77 0.96 -11.47 -0.78
CA GLU A 77 -0.35 -12.13 -0.66
C GLU A 77 -0.39 -13.08 0.56
N SER A 78 0.71 -13.79 0.87
CA SER A 78 0.78 -14.68 2.04
C SER A 78 0.84 -13.92 3.36
N ASP A 79 1.68 -12.89 3.44
CA ASP A 79 1.81 -12.07 4.65
C ASP A 79 0.52 -11.28 4.92
N SER A 80 -0.17 -10.82 3.87
CA SER A 80 -1.46 -10.14 4.01
C SER A 80 -2.55 -11.08 4.53
N ALA A 81 -2.59 -12.34 4.08
CA ALA A 81 -3.58 -13.32 4.54
C ALA A 81 -3.33 -13.76 5.99
N GLU A 82 -2.06 -13.86 6.40
CA GLU A 82 -1.70 -14.17 7.79
C GLU A 82 -2.01 -12.99 8.73
N THR A 83 -1.72 -11.75 8.28
CA THR A 83 -2.06 -10.52 9.00
C THR A 83 -3.58 -10.32 9.14
N GLU A 84 -4.36 -10.64 8.11
CA GLU A 84 -5.83 -10.52 8.14
C GLU A 84 -6.45 -11.51 9.15
N LYS A 85 -5.87 -12.71 9.25
CA LYS A 85 -6.31 -13.73 10.23
C LYS A 85 -5.95 -13.36 11.67
N ASP A 86 -4.77 -12.79 11.89
CA ASP A 86 -4.37 -12.29 13.20
C ASP A 86 -5.26 -11.12 13.63
N LEU A 87 -5.60 -10.22 12.71
CA LEU A 87 -6.51 -9.10 12.97
C LEU A 87 -7.92 -9.59 13.32
N GLU A 88 -8.46 -10.59 12.62
CA GLU A 88 -9.77 -11.19 12.92
C GLU A 88 -9.77 -11.88 14.30
N SER A 89 -8.66 -12.55 14.65
CA SER A 89 -8.49 -13.16 15.98
C SER A 89 -8.45 -12.12 17.09
N ASP A 90 -7.70 -11.03 16.91
CA ASP A 90 -7.62 -9.94 17.88
C ASP A 90 -8.97 -9.24 18.07
N MET A 91 -9.71 -8.98 16.98
CA MET A 91 -11.07 -8.43 17.05
C MET A 91 -12.02 -9.35 17.82
N LYS A 92 -11.92 -10.66 17.64
CA LYS A 92 -12.72 -11.63 18.40
C LYS A 92 -12.41 -11.58 19.91
N ILE A 93 -11.14 -11.47 20.29
CA ILE A 93 -10.73 -11.35 21.70
C ILE A 93 -11.31 -10.07 22.32
N VAL A 94 -11.29 -8.96 21.58
CA VAL A 94 -11.90 -7.70 22.03
C VAL A 94 -13.39 -7.86 22.23
N ASP A 95 -14.11 -8.47 21.28
CA ASP A 95 -15.55 -8.71 21.39
C ASP A 95 -15.92 -9.63 22.57
N ASP A 96 -15.17 -10.73 22.75
CA ASP A 96 -15.39 -11.67 23.87
C ASP A 96 -15.15 -10.96 25.22
N ASN A 97 -14.14 -10.10 25.31
CA ASN A 97 -13.87 -9.29 26.51
C ASN A 97 -14.96 -8.24 26.76
N LEU A 98 -15.43 -7.55 25.72
CA LEU A 98 -16.53 -6.58 25.83
C LEU A 98 -17.81 -7.26 26.33
N LYS A 99 -18.10 -8.45 25.81
CA LYS A 99 -19.24 -9.25 26.25
C LYS A 99 -19.12 -9.68 27.72
N ALA A 100 -17.96 -10.16 28.14
CA ALA A 100 -17.72 -10.54 29.54
C ALA A 100 -17.86 -9.34 30.51
N ILE A 101 -17.37 -8.16 30.11
CA ILE A 101 -17.55 -6.92 30.89
C ILE A 101 -19.04 -6.57 30.99
N GLN A 102 -19.79 -6.69 29.89
CA GLN A 102 -21.22 -6.43 29.87
C GLN A 102 -21.99 -7.37 30.81
N GLU A 103 -21.74 -8.67 30.73
CA GLU A 103 -22.36 -9.67 31.61
C GLU A 103 -22.03 -9.42 33.08
N THR A 104 -20.77 -9.06 33.38
CA THR A 104 -20.35 -8.69 34.74
C THR A 104 -21.06 -7.43 35.24
N SER A 105 -21.21 -6.42 34.37
CA SER A 105 -21.93 -5.19 34.69
C SER A 105 -23.40 -5.48 35.00
N ASP A 106 -24.05 -6.34 34.22
CA ASP A 106 -25.44 -6.75 34.40
C ASP A 106 -25.62 -7.51 35.73
N GLU A 107 -24.67 -8.38 36.09
CA GLU A 107 -24.66 -9.06 37.39
C GLU A 107 -24.49 -8.10 38.56
N ILE A 108 -23.55 -7.14 38.48
CA ILE A 108 -23.35 -6.12 39.51
C ILE A 108 -24.61 -5.27 39.70
N GLN A 109 -25.24 -4.82 38.61
CA GLN A 109 -26.49 -4.06 38.68
C GLN A 109 -27.62 -4.87 39.33
N LYS A 110 -27.74 -6.15 38.99
CA LYS A 110 -28.73 -7.04 39.59
C LYS A 110 -28.52 -7.22 41.10
N VAL A 111 -27.28 -7.43 41.55
CA VAL A 111 -26.94 -7.53 42.98
C VAL A 111 -27.21 -6.20 43.70
N SER A 112 -26.87 -5.07 43.06
CA SER A 112 -27.18 -3.74 43.60
C SER A 112 -28.68 -3.53 43.79
N LEU A 113 -29.49 -3.87 42.78
CA LEU A 113 -30.95 -3.76 42.84
C LEU A 113 -31.56 -4.68 43.92
N GLN A 114 -31.05 -5.91 44.06
CA GLN A 114 -31.48 -6.83 45.11
C GLN A 114 -31.11 -6.32 46.52
N SER A 115 -29.96 -5.69 46.66
CA SER A 115 -29.53 -5.10 47.93
C SER A 115 -30.43 -3.92 48.33
N SER A 116 -30.81 -3.08 47.36
CA SER A 116 -31.79 -1.99 47.58
C SER A 116 -33.18 -2.53 47.94
N LEU A 117 -33.66 -3.58 47.26
CA LEU A 117 -34.97 -4.21 47.55
C LEU A 117 -35.03 -4.85 48.94
N ASN A 118 -33.91 -5.39 49.44
CA ASN A 118 -33.84 -6.00 50.78
C ASN A 118 -33.58 -4.98 51.90
N ALA A 119 -33.16 -3.75 51.57
CA ALA A 119 -32.93 -2.68 52.55
C ALA A 119 -34.21 -1.91 52.92
N ASP A 120 -35.28 -2.03 52.12
CA ASP A 120 -36.58 -1.39 52.34
C ASP A 120 -37.66 -2.34 52.92
N ASN A 121 -37.27 -3.55 53.36
CA ASN A 121 -38.09 -4.51 54.12
C ASN A 121 -37.61 -4.60 55.57
#